data_AF-A0A1L9VS33-F1
#
_entry.id   AF-A0A1L9VS33-F1
#
_cell.length_a   1.000
_cell.length_b   1.000
_cell.length_c   1.000
_cell.angle_alpha   90.00
_cell.angle_beta   90.00
_cell.angle_gamma   90.00
#
_symmetry.space_group_name_H-M   'P 1'
#
loop_
_entity.id
_entity.type
_entity.pdbx_description
1 polymer ?
#
loop_
_entity_poly.entity_id
_entity_poly.type
_entity_poly.pdbx_seq_one_letter_code
_entity_poly.pdbx_strand_id
1 'polypeptide(L)'
;MNGTPSSSQSTNQYWTCQSSKKDLNGPNTPLVLKLASCLPRRLAIRVEQRIQQAQENQREWVTGVLLCAFAAAIVLFLNVVLTIIAASIAYSKAGDQEFTSATLYRGKCSTSKNWVRGLLFLINVLSTIMLAASNYCMQCLSAPSRKIVDNAHTQQKWLDIGVPSMKNLCFVGWRRYILWILLLISSLPIHLICNSAVFSALGTNEYNVLLELADFDIKNPPDHDSAFASCFEKNVAMNMSDFYTQVAHFEELDKQKCIDTYAVDFVAGRGTLILITNDLTADNESLRLVATGNSRESYTSVPFMWMCDHSN
;
A
#
# COMPACT_ATOMS: atom_id res chain seq x y z
N MET A 1 56.04 -12.50 94.86
CA MET A 1 56.45 -11.11 95.08
C MET A 1 55.71 -10.25 94.06
N ASN A 2 54.84 -9.36 94.57
CA ASN A 2 54.27 -8.09 94.06
C ASN A 2 54.17 -7.87 92.53
N GLY A 3 53.10 -7.38 91.90
CA GLY A 3 51.83 -6.75 92.29
C GLY A 3 51.16 -6.19 91.02
N THR A 4 49.83 -6.06 91.00
CA THR A 4 49.00 -5.34 89.98
C THR A 4 48.96 -3.82 90.27
N PRO A 5 48.25 -2.89 89.56
CA PRO A 5 47.32 -2.95 88.39
C PRO A 5 47.40 -1.77 87.35
N SER A 6 46.43 -1.75 86.40
CA SER A 6 45.90 -0.61 85.56
C SER A 6 46.63 -0.34 84.22
N SER A 7 46.01 0.05 83.09
CA SER A 7 44.71 0.69 82.82
C SER A 7 44.27 0.47 81.35
N SER A 8 42.96 0.58 81.12
CA SER A 8 42.25 0.56 79.84
C SER A 8 42.50 1.80 78.96
N GLN A 9 42.45 1.67 77.64
CA GLN A 9 41.70 2.62 76.79
C GLN A 9 41.54 2.15 75.33
N SER A 10 40.28 2.13 74.90
CA SER A 10 39.83 2.06 73.51
C SER A 10 40.27 3.30 72.74
N THR A 11 40.76 3.13 71.51
CA THR A 11 40.97 4.25 70.59
C THR A 11 40.12 4.06 69.34
N ASN A 12 39.09 4.90 69.28
CA ASN A 12 38.23 5.15 68.13
C ASN A 12 39.05 5.56 66.90
N GLN A 13 38.98 4.78 65.81
CA GLN A 13 39.40 5.26 64.49
C GLN A 13 38.28 6.13 63.91
N TYR A 14 38.38 7.44 64.15
CA TYR A 14 37.65 8.46 63.40
C TYR A 14 38.19 8.51 61.96
N TRP A 15 37.33 8.25 60.98
CA TRP A 15 37.62 8.56 59.58
C TRP A 15 37.16 9.99 59.29
N THR A 16 38.12 10.89 59.10
CA THR A 16 37.89 12.28 58.70
C THR A 16 37.50 12.37 57.22
N CYS A 17 36.31 12.89 56.92
CA CYS A 17 35.91 13.31 55.57
C CYS A 17 36.71 14.57 55.17
N GLN A 18 37.74 14.42 54.33
CA GLN A 18 38.40 15.55 53.71
C GLN A 18 37.63 15.97 52.45
N SER A 19 36.93 17.10 52.54
CA SER A 19 36.17 17.72 51.46
C SER A 19 37.11 18.23 50.38
N SER A 20 37.21 17.52 49.26
CA SER A 20 37.72 18.06 48.00
C SER A 20 36.54 18.61 47.21
N LYS A 21 36.21 19.89 47.41
CA LYS A 21 35.29 20.64 46.55
C LYS A 21 35.81 20.59 45.10
N LYS A 22 35.12 19.82 44.25
CA LYS A 22 35.04 20.08 42.82
C LYS A 22 33.61 20.52 42.54
N ASP A 23 33.46 21.69 41.95
CA ASP A 23 32.19 22.37 41.74
C ASP A 23 31.24 21.55 40.86
N LEU A 24 30.30 20.86 41.51
CA LEU A 24 29.11 20.24 40.92
C LEU A 24 27.88 21.10 41.23
N ASN A 25 27.89 22.34 40.73
CA ASN A 25 26.76 23.26 40.78
C ASN A 25 26.20 23.49 39.37
N GLY A 26 25.55 22.47 38.82
CA GLY A 26 24.65 22.60 37.68
C GLY A 26 23.21 22.33 38.14
N PRO A 27 22.20 23.12 37.74
CA PRO A 27 20.84 23.06 38.31
C PRO A 27 20.09 21.72 38.08
N ASN A 28 20.65 20.79 37.29
CA ASN A 28 20.02 19.53 36.91
C ASN A 28 20.77 18.26 37.38
N THR A 29 21.75 18.34 38.29
CA THR A 29 22.37 17.12 38.85
C THR A 29 21.37 16.36 39.74
N PRO A 30 21.10 15.06 39.49
CA PRO A 30 20.17 14.27 40.29
C PRO A 30 20.61 14.26 41.76
N LEU A 31 19.66 14.36 42.68
CA LEU A 31 19.89 14.37 44.14
C LEU A 31 20.70 13.14 44.62
N VAL A 32 20.58 12.03 43.87
CA VAL A 32 21.34 10.79 44.03
C VAL A 32 22.85 10.96 43.81
N LEU A 33 23.27 11.83 42.88
CA LEU A 33 24.67 12.13 42.60
C LEU A 33 25.32 12.93 43.75
N LYS A 34 24.54 13.79 44.42
CA LYS A 34 24.99 14.52 45.62
C LYS A 34 25.13 13.62 46.85
N LEU A 35 24.33 12.56 46.95
CA LEU A 35 24.42 11.57 48.04
C LEU A 35 25.55 10.54 47.81
N ALA A 36 25.98 10.35 46.55
CA ALA A 36 27.08 9.45 46.20
C ALA A 36 28.43 9.87 46.82
N SER A 37 28.59 11.14 47.20
CA SER A 37 29.81 11.64 47.87
C SER A 37 29.99 11.10 49.30
N CYS A 38 28.94 10.52 49.90
CA CYS A 38 28.99 9.91 51.24
C CYS A 38 29.16 8.38 51.21
N LEU A 39 29.24 7.77 50.03
CA LEU A 39 29.39 6.32 49.86
C LEU A 39 30.88 5.93 49.71
N PRO A 40 31.27 4.74 50.20
CA PRO A 40 32.62 4.22 49.96
C PRO A 40 32.90 4.17 48.45
N ARG A 41 34.12 4.56 48.05
CA ARG A 41 34.52 4.83 46.64
C ARG A 41 34.10 3.75 45.63
N ARG A 42 34.08 2.48 46.03
CA ARG A 42 33.63 1.34 45.20
C ARG A 42 32.12 1.33 44.94
N LEU A 43 31.31 1.78 45.88
CA LEU A 43 29.85 1.88 45.74
C LEU A 43 29.46 3.10 44.89
N ALA A 44 30.14 4.23 45.05
CA ALA A 44 29.91 5.44 44.24
C ALA A 44 30.11 5.16 42.74
N ILE A 45 31.22 4.52 42.36
CA ILE A 45 31.50 4.13 40.97
C ILE A 45 30.41 3.18 40.42
N ARG A 46 29.97 2.21 41.23
CA ARG A 46 28.93 1.25 40.83
C ARG A 46 27.57 1.93 40.63
N VAL A 47 27.25 2.94 41.44
CA VAL A 47 26.03 3.74 41.31
C VAL A 47 26.08 4.60 40.05
N GLU A 48 27.19 5.27 39.77
CA GLU A 48 27.37 6.06 38.54
C GLU A 48 27.25 5.20 37.29
N GLN A 49 27.89 4.02 37.27
CA GLN A 49 27.76 3.07 36.15
C GLN A 49 26.31 2.63 35.93
N ARG A 50 25.55 2.37 37.00
CA ARG A 50 24.13 1.99 36.91
C ARG A 50 23.25 3.13 36.39
N ILE A 51 23.55 4.37 36.76
CA ILE A 51 22.83 5.56 36.28
C ILE A 51 23.12 5.78 34.79
N GLN A 52 24.38 5.70 34.37
CA GLN A 52 24.76 5.81 32.97
C GLN A 52 24.10 4.72 32.12
N GLN A 53 24.16 3.46 32.57
CA GLN A 53 23.53 2.34 31.89
C GLN A 53 22.00 2.48 31.82
N ALA A 54 21.36 3.01 32.86
CA ALA A 54 19.93 3.30 32.84
C ALA A 54 19.58 4.43 31.86
N GLN A 55 20.41 5.47 31.77
CA GLN A 55 20.23 6.58 30.83
C GLN A 55 20.47 6.13 29.37
N GLU A 56 21.45 5.29 29.11
CA GLU A 56 21.72 4.70 27.79
C GLU A 56 20.55 3.80 27.35
N ASN A 57 20.14 2.85 28.19
CA ASN A 57 18.97 2.01 27.91
C ASN A 57 17.71 2.86 27.66
N GLN A 58 17.53 3.97 28.38
CA GLN A 58 16.40 4.89 28.21
C GLN A 58 16.46 5.65 26.88
N ARG A 59 17.65 5.99 26.37
CA ARG A 59 17.83 6.56 25.02
C ARG A 59 17.61 5.53 23.93
N GLU A 60 18.04 4.29 24.12
CA GLU A 60 17.95 3.25 23.09
C GLU A 60 16.49 2.93 22.72
N TRP A 61 15.60 2.71 23.69
CA TRP A 61 14.19 2.43 23.37
C TRP A 61 13.47 3.65 22.79
N VAL A 62 13.77 4.86 23.25
CA VAL A 62 13.21 6.10 22.68
C VAL A 62 13.66 6.28 21.23
N THR A 63 14.93 5.96 20.94
CA THR A 63 15.45 5.98 19.57
C THR A 63 14.75 4.95 18.68
N GLY A 64 14.49 3.75 19.19
CA GLY A 64 13.72 2.72 18.48
C GLY A 64 12.29 3.14 18.17
N VAL A 65 11.59 3.77 19.14
CA VAL A 65 10.23 4.30 18.93
C VAL A 65 10.24 5.45 17.92
N LEU A 66 11.23 6.33 17.97
CA LEU A 66 11.39 7.42 16.99
C LEU A 66 11.60 6.88 15.57
N LEU A 67 12.42 5.84 15.41
CA LEU A 67 12.63 5.16 14.13
C LEU A 67 11.34 4.55 13.60
N CYS A 68 10.54 3.92 14.47
CA CYS A 68 9.24 3.37 14.09
C CYS A 68 8.26 4.46 13.65
N ALA A 69 8.21 5.59 14.36
CA ALA A 69 7.39 6.73 13.99
C ALA A 69 7.80 7.33 12.64
N PHE A 70 9.10 7.43 12.39
CA PHE A 70 9.65 7.88 11.11
C PHE A 70 9.29 6.93 9.96
N ALA A 71 9.45 5.62 10.16
CA ALA A 71 9.05 4.62 9.17
C ALA A 71 7.54 4.69 8.87
N ALA A 72 6.70 4.84 9.90
CA ALA A 72 5.27 4.99 9.74
C ALA A 72 4.90 6.28 8.98
N ALA A 73 5.59 7.40 9.25
CA ALA A 73 5.40 8.67 8.54
C ALA A 73 5.76 8.55 7.04
N ILE A 74 6.86 7.86 6.71
CA ILE A 74 7.24 7.59 5.31
C ILE A 74 6.16 6.77 4.61
N VAL A 75 5.70 5.69 5.24
CA VAL A 75 4.66 4.82 4.66
C VAL A 75 3.37 5.61 4.46
N LEU A 76 2.95 6.41 5.44
CA LEU A 76 1.78 7.28 5.31
C LEU A 76 1.94 8.28 4.17
N PHE A 77 3.08 8.95 4.08
CA PHE A 77 3.39 9.90 3.02
C PHE A 77 3.30 9.24 1.63
N LEU A 78 3.92 8.07 1.45
CA LEU A 78 3.87 7.34 0.18
C LEU A 78 2.44 6.92 -0.19
N ASN A 79 1.66 6.42 0.78
CA ASN A 79 0.26 6.05 0.55
C ASN A 79 -0.59 7.27 0.17
N VAL A 80 -0.39 8.41 0.83
CA VAL A 80 -1.10 9.67 0.50
C VAL A 80 -0.72 10.16 -0.89
N VAL A 81 0.56 10.18 -1.24
CA VAL A 81 1.03 10.59 -2.58
C VAL A 81 0.43 9.70 -3.67
N LEU A 82 0.47 8.37 -3.48
CA LEU A 82 -0.13 7.43 -4.44
C LEU A 82 -1.65 7.62 -4.57
N THR A 83 -2.34 7.87 -3.47
CA THR A 83 -3.78 8.15 -3.45
C THR A 83 -4.12 9.44 -4.19
N ILE A 84 -3.35 10.50 -3.97
CA ILE A 84 -3.53 11.78 -4.66
C ILE A 84 -3.29 11.61 -6.17
N ILE A 85 -2.25 10.88 -6.57
CA ILE A 85 -1.98 10.60 -7.98
C ILE A 85 -3.16 9.83 -8.59
N ALA A 86 -3.62 8.75 -7.95
CA ALA A 86 -4.75 7.96 -8.43
C ALA A 86 -6.03 8.79 -8.55
N ALA A 87 -6.34 9.60 -7.52
CA ALA A 87 -7.50 10.50 -7.53
C ALA A 87 -7.38 11.56 -8.63
N SER A 88 -6.22 12.19 -8.80
CA SER A 88 -5.99 13.21 -9.84
C SER A 88 -6.19 12.65 -11.25
N ILE A 89 -5.72 11.43 -11.50
CA ILE A 89 -5.91 10.74 -12.78
C ILE A 89 -7.40 10.43 -13.00
N ALA A 90 -8.09 9.91 -11.97
CA ALA A 90 -9.52 9.61 -12.04
C ALA A 90 -10.35 10.88 -12.35
N TYR A 91 -10.10 11.98 -11.65
CA TYR A 91 -10.79 13.25 -11.89
C TYR A 91 -10.49 13.84 -13.27
N SER A 92 -9.27 13.71 -13.79
CA SER A 92 -8.92 14.22 -15.12
C SER A 92 -9.63 13.51 -16.28
N LYS A 93 -10.20 12.31 -16.04
CA LYS A 93 -10.85 11.47 -17.05
C LYS A 93 -12.34 11.26 -16.81
N ALA A 94 -12.94 11.99 -15.86
CA ALA A 94 -14.34 11.84 -15.47
C ALA A 94 -15.32 12.45 -16.49
N GLY A 95 -15.21 12.04 -17.75
CA GLY A 95 -16.23 12.25 -18.78
C GLY A 95 -17.32 11.19 -18.75
N ASP A 96 -17.00 9.95 -18.36
CA ASP A 96 -18.00 8.87 -18.27
C ASP A 96 -17.71 7.91 -17.10
N GLN A 97 -18.73 7.80 -16.26
CA GLN A 97 -19.13 6.77 -15.27
C GLN A 97 -18.12 5.70 -14.78
N GLU A 98 -18.26 5.45 -13.46
CA GLU A 98 -17.70 4.39 -12.60
C GLU A 98 -16.31 4.63 -11.98
N PHE A 99 -16.33 5.01 -10.69
CA PHE A 99 -15.19 5.24 -9.78
C PHE A 99 -14.41 3.96 -9.40
N THR A 100 -14.49 2.90 -10.21
CA THR A 100 -14.01 1.57 -9.81
C THR A 100 -12.51 1.37 -10.05
N SER A 101 -11.89 2.10 -10.99
CA SER A 101 -10.44 1.98 -11.22
C SER A 101 -9.80 3.18 -11.93
N ALA A 102 -8.60 3.58 -11.50
CA ALA A 102 -7.79 4.58 -12.17
C ALA A 102 -6.69 3.91 -13.00
N THR A 103 -6.65 4.15 -14.32
CA THR A 103 -5.60 3.60 -15.18
C THR A 103 -4.28 4.36 -14.95
N LEU A 104 -3.37 3.76 -14.18
CA LEU A 104 -2.05 4.35 -13.88
C LEU A 104 -1.09 4.35 -15.07
N TYR A 105 -1.11 3.29 -15.87
CA TYR A 105 -0.26 3.15 -17.05
C TYR A 105 -1.01 2.43 -18.17
N ARG A 106 -0.95 2.99 -19.38
CA ARG A 106 -1.45 2.36 -20.61
C ARG A 106 -0.29 2.28 -21.61
N GLY A 107 0.04 1.08 -22.05
CA GLY A 107 1.18 0.86 -22.93
C GLY A 107 1.49 -0.62 -23.12
N LYS A 108 2.76 -0.92 -23.44
CA LYS A 108 3.22 -2.29 -23.73
C LYS A 108 3.00 -3.21 -22.52
N CYS A 109 2.54 -4.43 -22.79
CA CYS A 109 2.27 -5.45 -21.77
C CYS A 109 3.51 -5.75 -20.90
N SER A 110 4.70 -5.82 -21.52
CA SER A 110 5.96 -6.06 -20.79
C SER A 110 6.28 -4.95 -19.79
N THR A 111 6.13 -3.69 -20.20
CA THR A 111 6.36 -2.53 -19.34
C THR A 111 5.32 -2.46 -18.22
N SER A 112 4.04 -2.65 -18.52
CA SER A 112 2.97 -2.67 -17.51
C SER A 112 3.19 -3.76 -16.46
N LYS A 113 3.55 -4.98 -16.89
CA LYS A 113 3.89 -6.08 -15.96
C LYS A 113 5.06 -5.74 -15.04
N ASN A 114 6.09 -5.06 -15.54
CA ASN A 114 7.23 -4.65 -14.73
C ASN A 114 6.85 -3.57 -13.71
N TRP A 115 6.02 -2.59 -14.09
CA TRP A 115 5.48 -1.59 -13.17
C TRP A 115 4.65 -2.22 -12.06
N VAL A 116 3.71 -3.11 -12.41
CA VAL A 116 2.88 -3.80 -11.42
C VAL A 116 3.76 -4.63 -10.48
N ARG A 117 4.72 -5.40 -10.99
CA ARG A 117 5.67 -6.13 -10.13
C ARG A 117 6.45 -5.21 -9.20
N GLY A 118 6.96 -4.09 -9.70
CA GLY A 118 7.72 -3.11 -8.92
C GLY A 118 6.88 -2.48 -7.80
N LEU A 119 5.65 -2.09 -8.12
CA LEU A 119 4.71 -1.53 -7.15
C LEU A 119 4.32 -2.55 -6.09
N LEU A 120 3.97 -3.79 -6.48
CA LEU A 120 3.67 -4.85 -5.52
C LEU A 120 4.87 -5.18 -4.64
N PHE A 121 6.09 -5.20 -5.18
CA PHE A 121 7.30 -5.42 -4.40
C PHE A 121 7.52 -4.30 -3.37
N LEU A 122 7.44 -3.03 -3.80
CA LEU A 122 7.57 -1.88 -2.91
C LEU A 122 6.54 -1.92 -1.79
N ILE A 123 5.28 -2.17 -2.15
CA ILE A 123 4.18 -2.29 -1.21
C ILE A 123 4.47 -3.38 -0.18
N ASN A 124 4.86 -4.58 -0.61
CA ASN A 124 5.19 -5.68 0.30
C ASN A 124 6.33 -5.31 1.28
N VAL A 125 7.39 -4.67 0.79
CA VAL A 125 8.49 -4.20 1.64
C VAL A 125 8.01 -3.18 2.68
N LEU A 126 7.23 -2.18 2.24
CA LEU A 126 6.66 -1.17 3.14
C LEU A 126 5.75 -1.79 4.19
N SER A 127 4.93 -2.78 3.80
CA SER A 127 4.06 -3.48 4.74
C SER A 127 4.88 -4.29 5.74
N THR A 128 5.93 -5.01 5.32
CA THR A 128 6.83 -5.72 6.25
C THR A 128 7.50 -4.78 7.25
N ILE A 129 7.97 -3.61 6.80
CA ILE A 129 8.57 -2.60 7.69
C ILE A 129 7.53 -2.08 8.69
N MET A 130 6.31 -1.77 8.23
CA MET A 130 5.22 -1.32 9.09
C MET A 130 4.85 -2.38 10.13
N LEU A 131 4.81 -3.66 9.74
CA LEU A 131 4.54 -4.78 10.65
C LEU A 131 5.63 -4.91 11.71
N ALA A 132 6.91 -4.83 11.31
CA ALA A 132 8.03 -4.87 12.23
C ALA A 132 8.00 -3.70 13.22
N ALA A 133 7.77 -2.47 12.73
CA ALA A 133 7.64 -1.27 13.55
C ALA A 133 6.45 -1.37 14.52
N SER A 134 5.30 -1.84 14.04
CA SER A 134 4.10 -2.06 14.85
C SER A 134 4.35 -3.09 15.94
N ASN A 135 5.00 -4.20 15.61
CA ASN A 135 5.36 -5.24 16.58
C ASN A 135 6.33 -4.72 17.64
N TYR A 136 7.31 -3.89 17.27
CA TYR A 136 8.21 -3.24 18.20
C TYR A 136 7.47 -2.30 19.15
N CYS A 137 6.66 -1.38 18.61
CA CYS A 137 5.85 -0.45 19.41
C CYS A 137 4.87 -1.18 20.33
N MET A 138 4.25 -2.26 19.86
CA MET A 138 3.38 -3.11 20.65
C MET A 138 4.11 -3.74 21.84
N GLN A 139 5.35 -4.23 21.65
CA GLN A 139 6.18 -4.74 22.75
C GLN A 139 6.50 -3.64 23.78
N CYS A 140 6.83 -2.43 23.32
CA CYS A 140 7.05 -1.29 24.22
C CYS A 140 5.80 -0.92 25.03
N LEU A 141 4.61 -1.00 24.42
CA LEU A 141 3.33 -0.70 25.09
C LEU A 141 2.92 -1.80 26.08
N SER A 142 3.20 -3.06 25.78
CA SER A 142 2.91 -4.22 26.64
C SER A 142 3.89 -4.37 27.82
N ALA A 143 5.04 -3.68 27.80
CA ALA A 143 6.03 -3.74 28.86
C ALA A 143 5.47 -3.12 30.17
N PRO A 144 5.35 -3.91 31.26
CA PRO A 144 4.84 -3.40 32.53
C PRO A 144 5.88 -2.50 33.21
N SER A 145 5.42 -1.41 33.82
CA SER A 145 6.31 -0.57 34.64
C SER A 145 6.71 -1.30 35.93
N ARG A 146 7.89 -0.99 36.47
CA ARG A 146 8.38 -1.59 37.74
C ARG A 146 7.34 -1.52 38.87
N LYS A 147 6.64 -0.38 39.00
CA LYS A 147 5.57 -0.18 39.99
C LYS A 147 4.41 -1.19 39.82
N ILE A 148 4.06 -1.52 38.58
CA ILE A 148 2.98 -2.48 38.27
C ILE A 148 3.44 -3.90 38.61
N VAL A 149 4.70 -4.23 38.30
CA VAL A 149 5.29 -5.53 38.65
C VAL A 149 5.32 -5.72 40.16
N ASP A 150 5.79 -4.72 40.90
CA ASP A 150 5.86 -4.78 42.36
C ASP A 150 4.47 -4.97 43.00
N ASN A 151 3.45 -4.27 42.48
CA ASN A 151 2.07 -4.42 42.94
C ASN A 151 1.42 -5.77 42.55
N ALA A 152 1.85 -6.39 41.46
CA ALA A 152 1.37 -7.72 41.10
C ALA A 152 2.03 -8.80 41.97
N HIS A 153 3.32 -8.65 42.28
CA HIS A 153 4.03 -9.55 43.18
C HIS A 153 3.47 -9.52 44.61
N THR A 154 2.99 -8.37 45.11
CA THR A 154 2.31 -8.32 46.41
C THR A 154 0.99 -9.10 46.42
N GLN A 155 0.35 -9.26 45.26
CA GLN A 155 -0.86 -10.09 45.07
C GLN A 155 -0.56 -11.54 44.67
N GLN A 156 0.70 -11.99 44.73
CA GLN A 156 1.15 -13.31 44.27
C GLN A 156 0.77 -13.61 42.81
N LYS A 157 0.70 -12.58 41.96
CA LYS A 157 0.42 -12.69 40.53
C LYS A 157 1.70 -12.50 39.72
N TRP A 158 1.82 -13.26 38.63
CA TRP A 158 2.94 -13.23 37.70
C TRP A 158 2.57 -12.42 36.45
N LEU A 159 3.49 -11.60 35.94
CA LEU A 159 3.35 -10.90 34.65
C LEU A 159 4.44 -11.38 33.68
N ASP A 160 4.08 -11.51 32.41
CA ASP A 160 5.02 -11.91 31.36
C ASP A 160 5.92 -10.73 30.97
N ILE A 161 7.25 -10.89 30.99
CA ILE A 161 8.18 -9.80 30.66
C ILE A 161 8.83 -10.09 29.31
N GLY A 162 8.84 -9.10 28.41
CA GLY A 162 9.51 -9.21 27.11
C GLY A 162 8.72 -9.92 26.02
N VAL A 163 7.44 -10.22 26.26
CA VAL A 163 6.52 -10.83 25.29
C VAL A 163 5.25 -9.98 25.17
N PRO A 164 4.67 -9.81 23.97
CA PRO A 164 3.40 -9.10 23.79
C PRO A 164 2.24 -9.93 24.38
N SER A 165 2.06 -9.85 25.69
CA SER A 165 1.01 -10.57 26.42
C SER A 165 -0.25 -9.70 26.52
N MET A 166 -1.34 -10.15 25.90
CA MET A 166 -2.65 -9.50 26.03
C MET A 166 -3.14 -9.46 27.48
N LYS A 167 -2.72 -10.44 28.30
CA LYS A 167 -3.02 -10.47 29.74
C LYS A 167 -2.34 -9.32 30.48
N ASN A 168 -1.09 -9.00 30.14
CA ASN A 168 -0.40 -7.85 30.71
C ASN A 168 -1.07 -6.52 30.34
N LEU A 169 -1.54 -6.37 29.10
CA LEU A 169 -2.18 -5.12 28.64
C LEU A 169 -3.38 -4.70 29.51
N CYS A 170 -4.11 -5.67 30.08
CA CYS A 170 -5.21 -5.40 31.01
C CYS A 170 -4.73 -4.74 32.33
N PHE A 171 -3.50 -5.02 32.77
CA PHE A 171 -2.91 -4.45 33.99
C PHE A 171 -2.22 -3.09 33.75
N VAL A 172 -1.77 -2.81 32.52
CA VAL A 172 -0.98 -1.61 32.18
C VAL A 172 -1.87 -0.39 31.86
N GLY A 173 -3.19 -0.60 31.72
CA GLY A 173 -4.22 0.45 31.66
C GLY A 173 -4.81 0.68 30.27
N TRP A 174 -6.07 1.13 30.25
CA TRP A 174 -6.92 1.20 29.04
C TRP A 174 -6.36 2.04 27.89
N ARG A 175 -5.64 3.14 28.17
CA ARG A 175 -5.05 4.00 27.12
C ARG A 175 -4.01 3.27 26.27
N ARG A 176 -3.14 2.48 26.91
CA ARG A 176 -2.11 1.69 26.20
C ARG A 176 -2.74 0.53 25.45
N TYR A 177 -3.82 -0.04 26.00
CA TYR A 177 -4.62 -1.06 25.32
C TYR A 177 -5.27 -0.52 24.04
N ILE A 178 -5.91 0.66 24.07
CA ILE A 178 -6.47 1.29 22.86
C ILE A 178 -5.37 1.52 21.82
N LEU A 179 -4.23 2.09 22.21
CA LEU A 179 -3.12 2.35 21.27
C LEU A 179 -2.59 1.06 20.64
N TRP A 180 -2.48 -0.01 21.41
CA TRP A 180 -2.08 -1.33 20.93
C TRP A 180 -3.08 -1.89 19.91
N ILE A 181 -4.38 -1.81 20.20
CA ILE A 181 -5.46 -2.24 19.30
C ILE A 181 -5.49 -1.38 18.03
N LEU A 182 -5.31 -0.06 18.14
CA LEU A 182 -5.24 0.83 16.98
C LEU A 182 -4.05 0.50 16.06
N LEU A 183 -2.89 0.16 16.61
CA LEU A 183 -1.73 -0.29 15.83
C LEU A 183 -2.01 -1.62 15.13
N LEU A 184 -2.68 -2.55 15.80
CA LEU A 184 -3.07 -3.83 15.21
C LEU A 184 -4.12 -3.65 14.09
N ILE A 185 -5.15 -2.86 14.34
CA ILE A 185 -6.24 -2.58 13.38
C ILE A 185 -5.76 -1.70 12.23
N SER A 186 -4.75 -0.85 12.40
CA SER A 186 -4.22 -0.07 11.27
C SER A 186 -3.28 -0.89 10.40
N SER A 187 -2.44 -1.76 10.97
CA SER A 187 -1.48 -2.56 10.20
C SER A 187 -2.13 -3.68 9.36
N LEU A 188 -3.08 -4.43 9.91
CA LEU A 188 -3.68 -5.60 9.23
C LEU A 188 -4.47 -5.26 7.94
N PRO A 189 -5.37 -4.25 7.92
CA PRO A 189 -6.12 -3.88 6.73
C PRO A 189 -5.23 -3.23 5.68
N ILE A 190 -4.19 -2.47 6.09
CA ILE A 190 -3.22 -1.91 5.14
C ILE A 190 -2.55 -3.05 4.37
N HIS A 191 -2.08 -4.11 5.04
CA HIS A 191 -1.52 -5.29 4.37
C HIS A 191 -2.50 -5.97 3.40
N LEU A 192 -3.77 -6.12 3.79
CA LEU A 192 -4.78 -6.79 2.99
C LEU A 192 -5.20 -5.97 1.76
N ILE A 193 -5.43 -4.67 1.93
CA ILE A 193 -5.84 -3.75 0.85
C ILE A 193 -4.68 -3.51 -0.11
N CYS A 194 -3.45 -3.44 0.40
CA CYS A 194 -2.24 -3.28 -0.40
C CYS A 194 -2.05 -4.39 -1.46
N ASN A 195 -2.46 -5.63 -1.16
CA ASN A 195 -2.31 -6.75 -2.09
C ASN A 195 -3.28 -6.72 -3.27
N SER A 196 -4.44 -6.07 -3.13
CA SER A 196 -5.47 -5.98 -4.17
C SER A 196 -5.57 -4.62 -4.84
N ALA A 197 -4.90 -3.58 -4.30
CA ALA A 197 -5.00 -2.21 -4.79
C ALA A 197 -4.41 -1.99 -6.19
N VAL A 198 -3.43 -2.80 -6.62
CA VAL A 198 -2.77 -2.66 -7.92
C VAL A 198 -2.90 -3.95 -8.71
N PHE A 199 -3.58 -3.88 -9.85
CA PHE A 199 -3.74 -5.00 -10.76
C PHE A 199 -3.46 -4.56 -12.21
N SER A 200 -3.03 -5.52 -13.03
CA SER A 200 -2.98 -5.35 -14.48
C SER A 200 -4.26 -5.92 -15.08
N ALA A 201 -4.94 -5.13 -15.89
CA ALA A 201 -6.02 -5.60 -16.76
C ALA A 201 -5.59 -5.45 -18.23
N LEU A 202 -6.05 -6.37 -19.07
CA LEU A 202 -5.95 -6.21 -20.51
C LEU A 202 -7.12 -5.33 -20.96
N GLY A 203 -6.83 -4.30 -21.75
CA GLY A 203 -7.86 -3.50 -22.40
C GLY A 203 -8.46 -4.30 -23.54
N THR A 204 -9.66 -4.84 -23.35
CA THR A 204 -10.42 -5.53 -24.37
C THR A 204 -11.46 -4.58 -24.93
N ASN A 205 -11.37 -4.28 -26.23
CA ASN A 205 -12.42 -3.54 -26.90
C ASN A 205 -13.35 -4.53 -27.59
N GLU A 206 -14.64 -4.48 -27.25
CA GLU A 206 -15.70 -5.03 -28.09
C GLU A 206 -15.76 -4.18 -29.36
N TYR A 207 -15.81 -4.83 -30.52
CA TYR A 207 -15.84 -4.14 -31.80
C TYR A 207 -16.87 -4.76 -32.74
N ASN A 208 -17.49 -3.90 -33.55
CA ASN A 208 -18.45 -4.32 -34.56
C ASN A 208 -17.77 -4.46 -35.92
N VAL A 209 -18.21 -5.43 -36.71
CA VAL A 209 -17.76 -5.68 -38.08
C VAL A 209 -18.90 -5.34 -39.02
N LEU A 210 -18.72 -4.24 -39.73
CA LEU A 210 -19.63 -3.73 -40.75
C LEU A 210 -19.13 -4.17 -42.13
N LEU A 211 -20.05 -4.41 -43.05
CA LEU A 211 -19.76 -4.75 -44.44
C LEU A 211 -20.37 -3.69 -45.35
N GLU A 212 -19.57 -3.29 -46.33
CA GLU A 212 -19.85 -2.24 -47.30
C GLU A 212 -19.45 -2.73 -48.70
N LEU A 213 -20.18 -2.26 -49.72
CA LEU A 213 -19.87 -2.51 -51.12
C LEU A 213 -18.85 -1.47 -51.62
N ALA A 214 -17.91 -1.87 -52.48
CA ALA A 214 -16.83 -0.98 -52.93
C ALA A 214 -17.29 0.26 -53.72
N ASP A 215 -18.53 0.27 -54.23
CA ASP A 215 -19.16 1.39 -54.92
C ASP A 215 -20.03 2.27 -53.99
N PHE A 216 -20.22 1.87 -52.73
CA PHE A 216 -20.93 2.66 -51.73
C PHE A 216 -20.06 3.85 -51.31
N ASP A 217 -20.66 5.04 -51.30
CA ASP A 217 -19.98 6.23 -50.80
C ASP A 217 -20.30 6.42 -49.32
N ILE A 218 -19.55 5.74 -48.43
CA ILE A 218 -19.72 5.89 -46.98
C ILE A 218 -19.55 7.33 -46.48
N LYS A 219 -18.91 8.22 -47.26
CA LYS A 219 -18.75 9.63 -46.90
C LYS A 219 -20.01 10.45 -47.20
N ASN A 220 -20.86 9.96 -48.10
CA ASN A 220 -22.14 10.57 -48.46
C ASN A 220 -23.26 9.52 -48.33
N PRO A 221 -23.61 9.14 -47.09
CA PRO A 221 -24.57 8.07 -46.87
C PRO A 221 -25.97 8.46 -47.39
N PRO A 222 -26.74 7.48 -47.89
CA PRO A 222 -28.12 7.72 -48.28
C PRO A 222 -28.98 8.11 -47.06
N ASP A 223 -30.12 8.77 -47.33
CA ASP A 223 -31.08 9.12 -46.28
C ASP A 223 -31.75 7.83 -45.78
N HIS A 224 -31.37 7.40 -44.58
CA HIS A 224 -31.85 6.16 -43.99
C HIS A 224 -33.09 6.42 -43.14
N ASP A 225 -34.07 5.50 -43.21
CA ASP A 225 -35.25 5.58 -42.35
C ASP A 225 -34.87 5.53 -40.86
N SER A 226 -35.66 6.21 -40.04
CA SER A 226 -35.61 6.22 -38.58
C SER A 226 -35.50 4.83 -37.95
N ALA A 227 -36.12 3.82 -38.56
CA ALA A 227 -36.03 2.42 -38.11
C ALA A 227 -34.62 1.84 -38.30
N PHE A 228 -33.94 2.17 -39.39
CA PHE A 228 -32.56 1.76 -39.65
C PHE A 228 -31.61 2.47 -38.69
N ALA A 229 -31.76 3.79 -38.52
CA ALA A 229 -30.95 4.57 -37.59
C ALA A 229 -31.04 4.03 -36.16
N SER A 230 -32.25 3.76 -35.66
CA SER A 230 -32.43 3.19 -34.32
C SER A 230 -31.80 1.80 -34.16
N CYS A 231 -31.88 0.95 -35.20
CA CYS A 231 -31.24 -0.36 -35.20
C CYS A 231 -29.71 -0.23 -35.18
N PHE A 232 -29.16 0.68 -35.99
CA PHE A 232 -27.72 0.95 -36.04
C PHE A 232 -27.21 1.41 -34.67
N GLU A 233 -27.86 2.40 -34.06
CA GLU A 233 -27.45 2.95 -32.77
C GLU A 233 -27.45 1.90 -31.66
N LYS A 234 -28.45 1.02 -31.66
CA LYS A 234 -28.56 -0.05 -30.66
C LYS A 234 -27.41 -1.06 -30.76
N ASN A 235 -26.94 -1.37 -31.97
CA ASN A 235 -25.93 -2.41 -32.18
C ASN A 235 -24.49 -1.84 -32.23
N VAL A 236 -24.31 -0.63 -32.77
CA VAL A 236 -23.00 0.03 -32.88
C VAL A 236 -22.66 0.86 -31.64
N ALA A 237 -23.65 1.09 -30.76
CA ALA A 237 -23.53 1.91 -29.55
C ALA A 237 -23.05 3.35 -29.84
N MET A 238 -23.40 3.87 -31.02
CA MET A 238 -23.03 5.20 -31.49
C MET A 238 -24.11 5.75 -32.43
N ASN A 239 -24.38 7.04 -32.30
CA ASN A 239 -25.31 7.76 -33.18
C ASN A 239 -24.80 7.73 -34.62
N MET A 240 -25.73 7.62 -35.56
CA MET A 240 -25.39 7.50 -36.98
C MET A 240 -24.64 8.73 -37.51
N SER A 241 -25.05 9.93 -37.08
CA SER A 241 -24.33 11.20 -37.36
C SER A 241 -22.89 11.16 -36.87
N ASP A 242 -22.69 10.78 -35.60
CA ASP A 242 -21.36 10.76 -34.98
C ASP A 242 -20.46 9.70 -35.65
N PHE A 243 -21.04 8.56 -36.02
CA PHE A 243 -20.35 7.52 -36.77
C PHE A 243 -19.76 8.06 -38.08
N TYR A 244 -20.57 8.71 -38.93
CA TYR A 244 -20.08 9.24 -40.20
C TYR A 244 -19.04 10.36 -40.04
N THR A 245 -19.13 11.18 -38.98
CA THR A 245 -18.05 12.14 -38.68
C THR A 245 -16.73 11.45 -38.33
N GLN A 246 -16.80 10.29 -37.66
CA GLN A 246 -15.62 9.51 -37.30
C GLN A 246 -15.08 8.68 -38.45
N VAL A 247 -15.90 8.24 -39.41
CA VAL A 247 -15.48 7.48 -40.61
C VAL A 247 -14.35 8.18 -41.35
N ALA A 248 -14.35 9.52 -41.41
CA ALA A 248 -13.28 10.29 -42.02
C ALA A 248 -11.89 10.09 -41.37
N HIS A 249 -11.83 9.58 -40.13
CA HIS A 249 -10.61 9.30 -39.38
C HIS A 249 -10.22 7.81 -39.36
N PHE A 250 -10.93 6.95 -40.11
CA PHE A 250 -10.61 5.53 -40.15
C PHE A 250 -9.28 5.29 -40.89
N GLU A 251 -8.49 4.35 -40.39
CA GLU A 251 -7.25 3.90 -41.05
C GLU A 251 -7.60 2.81 -42.05
N GLU A 252 -7.21 3.01 -43.31
CA GLU A 252 -7.29 1.97 -44.32
C GLU A 252 -6.21 0.90 -44.06
N LEU A 253 -6.62 -0.37 -44.03
CA LEU A 253 -5.75 -1.51 -43.76
C LEU A 253 -5.77 -2.47 -44.93
N ASP A 254 -4.59 -2.87 -45.40
CA ASP A 254 -4.45 -3.99 -46.32
C ASP A 254 -5.00 -5.28 -45.69
N LYS A 255 -5.48 -6.21 -46.53
CA LYS A 255 -6.06 -7.49 -46.09
C LYS A 255 -5.19 -8.22 -45.07
N GLN A 256 -3.88 -8.35 -45.33
CA GLN A 256 -2.98 -9.05 -44.42
C GLN A 256 -2.81 -8.32 -43.08
N LYS A 257 -2.66 -7.00 -43.13
CA LYS A 257 -2.52 -6.15 -41.94
C LYS A 257 -3.81 -6.15 -41.09
N CYS A 258 -4.97 -6.23 -41.73
CA CYS A 258 -6.26 -6.38 -41.07
C CYS A 258 -6.33 -7.70 -40.29
N ILE A 259 -6.02 -8.82 -40.94
CA ILE A 259 -5.96 -10.14 -40.30
C ILE A 259 -4.97 -10.12 -39.14
N ASP A 260 -3.74 -9.66 -39.36
CA ASP A 260 -2.71 -9.62 -38.31
C ASP A 260 -3.10 -8.73 -37.11
N THR A 261 -3.98 -7.73 -37.33
CA THR A 261 -4.44 -6.81 -36.28
C THR A 261 -5.65 -7.33 -35.51
N TYR A 262 -6.61 -7.97 -36.20
CA TYR A 262 -7.90 -8.36 -35.64
C TYR A 262 -8.01 -9.87 -35.33
N ALA A 263 -7.16 -10.72 -35.91
CA ALA A 263 -7.08 -12.17 -35.63
C ALA A 263 -6.23 -12.46 -34.39
N VAL A 264 -6.56 -11.78 -33.29
CA VAL A 264 -5.93 -11.92 -31.98
C VAL A 264 -7.00 -12.14 -30.92
N ASP A 265 -6.63 -12.78 -29.81
CA ASP A 265 -7.56 -13.09 -28.72
C ASP A 265 -8.21 -11.83 -28.12
N PHE A 266 -7.47 -10.71 -28.10
CA PHE A 266 -7.96 -9.44 -27.56
C PHE A 266 -7.45 -8.27 -28.39
N VAL A 267 -8.38 -7.57 -29.03
CA VAL A 267 -8.08 -6.40 -29.85
C VAL A 267 -7.98 -5.18 -28.93
N ALA A 268 -6.77 -4.66 -28.76
CA ALA A 268 -6.49 -3.51 -27.89
C ALA A 268 -6.25 -2.24 -28.71
N GLY A 269 -7.00 -1.18 -28.42
CA GLY A 269 -6.77 0.15 -29.04
C GLY A 269 -7.24 0.29 -30.48
N ARG A 270 -7.97 -0.70 -31.01
CA ARG A 270 -8.76 -0.61 -32.24
C ARG A 270 -10.26 -0.70 -31.88
N GLY A 271 -11.11 -0.25 -32.81
CA GLY A 271 -12.56 -0.24 -32.65
C GLY A 271 -13.23 -0.89 -33.86
N THR A 272 -14.41 -0.38 -34.21
CA THR A 272 -15.24 -0.83 -35.35
C THR A 272 -14.42 -1.05 -36.62
N LEU A 273 -14.67 -2.16 -37.29
CA LEU A 273 -14.04 -2.55 -38.55
C LEU A 273 -15.09 -2.48 -39.67
N ILE A 274 -14.72 -1.87 -40.80
CA ILE A 274 -15.54 -1.86 -42.01
C ILE A 274 -14.83 -2.69 -43.06
N LEU A 275 -15.50 -3.71 -43.58
CA LEU A 275 -15.03 -4.58 -44.64
C LEU A 275 -15.61 -4.10 -45.96
N ILE A 276 -14.76 -3.97 -46.96
CA ILE A 276 -15.16 -3.58 -48.32
C ILE A 276 -15.12 -4.82 -49.19
N THR A 277 -16.23 -5.12 -49.87
CA THR A 277 -16.34 -6.25 -50.80
C THR A 277 -16.83 -5.78 -52.17
N ASN A 278 -16.50 -6.55 -53.21
CA ASN A 278 -17.00 -6.35 -54.58
C ASN A 278 -18.14 -7.31 -54.93
N ASP A 279 -18.42 -8.26 -54.05
CA ASP A 279 -19.32 -9.38 -54.33
C ASP A 279 -20.34 -9.51 -53.19
N LEU A 280 -21.55 -9.01 -53.45
CA LEU A 280 -22.69 -9.16 -52.56
C LEU A 280 -23.95 -9.50 -53.36
N THR A 281 -24.66 -10.49 -52.86
CA THR A 281 -25.97 -10.96 -53.32
C THR A 281 -27.13 -10.13 -52.73
N ALA A 282 -26.85 -8.97 -52.15
CA ALA A 282 -27.83 -8.13 -51.43
C ALA A 282 -27.67 -6.64 -51.78
N ASP A 283 -28.78 -5.90 -51.71
CA ASP A 283 -28.95 -4.52 -52.19
C ASP A 283 -27.82 -3.56 -51.78
N ASN A 284 -27.38 -2.76 -52.75
CA ASN A 284 -26.20 -1.88 -52.74
C ASN A 284 -26.36 -0.63 -51.85
N GLU A 285 -27.41 -0.55 -51.02
CA GLU A 285 -27.87 0.72 -50.45
C GLU A 285 -27.57 0.90 -48.94
N SER A 286 -26.95 -0.07 -48.25
CA SER A 286 -26.74 0.06 -46.80
C SER A 286 -25.54 -0.68 -46.19
N LEU A 287 -25.05 -0.13 -45.08
CA LEU A 287 -24.07 -0.78 -44.20
C LEU A 287 -24.70 -1.96 -43.46
N ARG A 288 -24.08 -3.13 -43.55
CA ARG A 288 -24.58 -4.34 -42.90
C ARG A 288 -23.71 -4.73 -41.72
N LEU A 289 -24.31 -4.91 -40.55
CA LEU A 289 -23.62 -5.55 -39.42
C LEU A 289 -23.54 -7.07 -39.66
N VAL A 290 -22.31 -7.60 -39.70
CA VAL A 290 -22.06 -9.02 -39.99
C VAL A 290 -21.66 -9.78 -38.73
N ALA A 291 -20.90 -9.14 -37.85
CA ALA A 291 -20.44 -9.77 -36.61
C ALA A 291 -20.08 -8.74 -35.53
N THR A 292 -19.99 -9.22 -34.30
CA THR A 292 -19.41 -8.49 -33.16
C THR A 292 -18.27 -9.35 -32.60
N GLY A 293 -17.07 -8.77 -32.53
CA GLY A 293 -15.88 -9.41 -31.98
C GLY A 293 -15.64 -9.03 -30.53
N ASN A 294 -15.08 -9.95 -29.74
CA ASN A 294 -14.81 -9.77 -28.31
C ASN A 294 -16.05 -9.39 -27.49
N SER A 295 -17.23 -9.91 -27.86
CA SER A 295 -18.46 -9.62 -27.13
C SER A 295 -18.45 -10.22 -25.72
N ARG A 296 -19.00 -9.47 -24.76
CA ARG A 296 -19.05 -9.86 -23.35
C ARG A 296 -19.89 -11.11 -23.08
N GLU A 297 -20.76 -11.49 -24.01
CA GLU A 297 -21.70 -12.61 -23.85
C GLU A 297 -21.18 -13.95 -24.41
N SER A 298 -20.12 -13.95 -25.23
CA SER A 298 -19.63 -15.15 -25.93
C SER A 298 -18.14 -15.41 -25.70
N TYR A 299 -17.80 -15.98 -24.54
CA TYR A 299 -16.42 -16.35 -24.19
C TYR A 299 -15.92 -17.66 -24.83
N THR A 300 -16.82 -18.47 -25.41
CA THR A 300 -16.52 -19.81 -25.91
C THR A 300 -16.24 -19.86 -27.41
N SER A 301 -16.49 -18.77 -28.14
CA SER A 301 -16.23 -18.68 -29.58
C SER A 301 -14.87 -18.02 -29.84
N VAL A 302 -14.17 -18.48 -30.87
CA VAL A 302 -12.91 -17.86 -31.30
C VAL A 302 -13.23 -16.40 -31.70
N PRO A 303 -12.58 -15.37 -31.14
CA PRO A 303 -13.04 -13.98 -31.28
C PRO A 303 -13.07 -13.44 -32.72
N PHE A 304 -12.32 -14.06 -33.61
CA PHE A 304 -12.21 -13.74 -35.03
C PHE A 304 -12.87 -14.80 -35.93
N MET A 305 -13.75 -15.64 -35.39
CA MET A 305 -14.45 -16.69 -36.15
C MET A 305 -15.28 -16.13 -37.31
N TRP A 306 -15.69 -14.86 -37.24
CA TRP A 306 -16.34 -14.14 -38.33
C TRP A 306 -15.47 -14.03 -39.60
N MET A 307 -14.14 -14.19 -39.49
CA MET A 307 -13.21 -14.20 -40.63
C MET A 307 -13.15 -15.56 -41.34
N CYS A 308 -13.62 -16.63 -40.70
CA CYS A 308 -13.50 -17.98 -41.22
C CYS A 308 -14.74 -18.33 -42.05
N ASP A 309 -14.52 -18.81 -43.26
CA ASP A 309 -15.56 -19.43 -44.06
C ASP A 309 -16.01 -20.72 -43.37
N HIS A 310 -17.31 -20.86 -43.11
CA HIS A 310 -17.88 -22.16 -42.75
C HIS A 310 -17.99 -22.99 -44.03
N SER A 311 -16.86 -23.48 -44.52
CA SER A 311 -16.86 -24.51 -45.56
C SER A 311 -17.41 -25.80 -44.95
N ASN A 312 -18.72 -26.02 -45.13
CA ASN A 312 -19.32 -27.35 -45.14
C ASN A 312 -19.27 -27.92 -46.55
#